data_AF-A0A068N5E0-F1
#
_entry.id   AF-A0A068N5E0-F1
#
_cell.length_a   1.000
_cell.length_b   1.000
_cell.length_c   1.000
_cell.angle_alpha   90.00
_cell.angle_beta   90.00
_cell.angle_gamma   90.00
#
_symmetry.space_group_name_H-M   'P 1'
#
loop_
_entity.id
_entity.type
_entity.pdbx_description
1 polymer ?
#
loop_
_entity_poly.entity_id
_entity_poly.type
_entity_poly.pdbx_seq_one_letter_code
_entity_poly.pdbx_strand_id
1 'polypeptide(L)' 'MVVSTVNPTAPMPVTPIFNPTGNDSVENRTIWFGNTTNLMQLNDVRYNWAVGLYQQMRENFWIK' A
#
# COMPACT_ATOMS: atom_id res chain seq x y z
N MET A 1 15.89 14.60 -12.22
CA MET A 1 15.03 14.70 -11.03
C MET A 1 13.63 15.04 -11.51
N VAL A 2 12.83 14.02 -11.85
CA VAL A 2 11.46 14.22 -12.37
C VAL A 2 10.56 14.34 -11.14
N VAL A 3 10.31 15.57 -10.71
CA VAL A 3 9.20 15.86 -9.80
C VAL A 3 7.95 15.59 -10.61
N SER A 4 7.27 14.48 -10.34
CA SER A 4 5.93 14.22 -10.85
C SER A 4 5.05 15.41 -10.45
N THR A 5 4.72 16.26 -11.41
CA THR A 5 3.82 17.39 -11.22
C THR A 5 2.42 16.84 -11.00
N VAL A 6 2.08 16.55 -9.73
CA VAL A 6 0.72 16.17 -9.37
C VAL A 6 -0.12 17.44 -9.53
N ASN A 7 -0.96 17.48 -10.56
CA ASN A 7 -1.88 18.60 -10.77
C ASN A 7 -2.88 18.61 -9.58
N PRO A 8 -2.87 19.63 -8.71
CA PRO A 8 -3.62 19.58 -7.44
C PRO A 8 -5.15 19.56 -7.63
N THR A 9 -5.63 19.83 -8.84
CA THR A 9 -7.06 19.82 -9.20
C THR A 9 -7.51 18.53 -9.89
N ALA A 10 -6.58 17.63 -10.23
CA ALA A 10 -6.92 16.37 -10.86
C ALA A 10 -7.49 15.37 -9.85
N PRO A 11 -8.46 14.53 -10.26
CA PRO A 11 -8.97 13.45 -9.40
C PRO A 11 -7.86 12.45 -9.07
N MET A 12 -7.91 11.85 -7.88
CA MET A 12 -6.91 10.85 -7.48
C MET A 12 -6.94 9.65 -8.45
N PRO A 13 -5.78 9.20 -8.94
CA PRO A 13 -5.71 8.07 -9.85
C PRO A 13 -6.09 6.78 -9.13
N VAL A 14 -6.87 5.93 -9.81
CA VAL A 14 -7.25 4.60 -9.30
C VAL A 14 -6.06 3.66 -9.43
N THR A 15 -5.82 2.86 -8.40
CA THR A 15 -4.77 1.84 -8.42
C THR A 15 -5.18 0.66 -9.32
N PRO A 16 -4.29 0.18 -10.21
CA PRO A 16 -4.56 -0.99 -11.03
C PRO A 16 -4.68 -2.24 -10.15
N ILE A 17 -5.40 -3.28 -10.59
CA ILE A 17 -5.53 -4.53 -9.81
C ILE A 17 -4.17 -5.23 -9.64
N PHE A 18 -3.33 -5.18 -10.67
CA PHE A 18 -2.01 -5.79 -10.68
C PHE A 18 -1.05 -4.96 -11.55
N ASN A 19 0.21 -4.86 -11.13
CA ASN A 19 1.26 -4.14 -11.86
C ASN A 19 2.58 -4.94 -11.84
N PRO A 20 2.95 -5.62 -12.94
CA PRO A 20 4.16 -6.45 -12.98
C PRO A 20 5.47 -5.65 -12.95
N THR A 21 5.42 -4.36 -13.27
CA THR A 21 6.59 -3.46 -13.27
C THR A 21 6.75 -2.66 -11.96
N GLY A 22 5.89 -2.95 -10.97
CA GLY A 22 5.92 -2.30 -9.67
C GLY A 22 7.19 -2.61 -8.89
N ASN A 23 7.55 -1.72 -7.97
CA ASN A 23 8.66 -1.90 -7.04
C ASN A 23 8.11 -1.94 -5.60
N ASP A 24 8.20 -3.12 -4.97
CA ASP A 24 7.73 -3.32 -3.60
C ASP A 24 8.81 -3.15 -2.53
N SER A 25 9.99 -2.61 -2.87
CA SER A 25 11.04 -2.33 -1.89
C SER A 25 10.51 -1.46 -0.74
N VAL A 26 10.85 -1.83 0.50
CA VAL A 26 10.33 -1.22 1.73
C VAL A 26 10.54 0.30 1.75
N GLU A 27 11.66 0.77 1.22
CA GLU A 27 12.11 2.17 1.21
C GLU A 27 11.32 3.06 0.24
N ASN A 28 10.74 2.47 -0.82
CA ASN A 28 10.03 3.20 -1.87
C ASN A 28 8.50 3.11 -1.74
N ARG A 29 7.99 2.23 -0.87
CA ARG A 29 6.55 2.02 -0.70
C ARG A 29 5.90 3.22 -0.01
N THR A 30 4.92 3.85 -0.66
CA THR A 30 4.13 4.96 -0.08
C THR A 30 2.64 4.63 -0.12
N ILE A 31 1.87 5.23 0.78
CA ILE A 31 0.40 5.07 0.82
C ILE A 31 -0.25 5.70 -0.42
N TRP A 32 0.27 6.85 -0.84
CA TRP A 32 -0.22 7.60 -1.98
C TRP A 32 0.83 7.67 -3.08
N PHE A 33 0.38 7.61 -4.32
CA PHE A 33 1.22 7.75 -5.52
C PHE A 33 2.40 6.78 -5.60
N GLY A 34 2.36 5.67 -4.85
CA GLY A 34 3.39 4.62 -4.88
C GLY A 34 3.25 3.72 -6.11
N ASN A 35 4.37 3.20 -6.60
CA ASN A 35 4.42 2.24 -7.70
C ASN A 35 4.56 0.81 -7.16
N THR A 36 3.48 0.25 -6.59
CA THR A 36 3.46 -1.13 -6.04
C THR A 36 2.92 -2.13 -7.06
N THR A 37 3.23 -3.43 -6.87
CA THR A 37 2.69 -4.53 -7.67
C THR A 37 1.26 -4.94 -7.27
N ASN A 38 0.79 -4.47 -6.11
CA ASN A 38 -0.47 -4.87 -5.44
C ASN A 38 -0.54 -6.33 -4.98
N LEU A 39 0.59 -7.03 -4.91
CA LEU A 39 0.67 -8.33 -4.26
C LEU A 39 0.69 -8.17 -2.73
N MET A 40 -0.18 -8.91 -2.04
CA MET A 40 -0.26 -8.88 -0.58
C MET A 40 0.83 -9.74 0.06
N GLN A 41 2.00 -9.16 0.29
CA GLN A 41 3.14 -9.79 0.98
C GLN A 41 3.20 -9.38 2.46
N LEU A 42 2.71 -10.24 3.35
CA LEU A 42 2.66 -9.97 4.80
C LEU A 42 4.01 -10.11 5.52
N ASN A 43 5.00 -10.76 4.89
CA ASN A 43 6.34 -10.93 5.45
C ASN A 43 7.24 -9.69 5.28
N ASP A 44 6.89 -8.79 4.35
CA ASP A 44 7.72 -7.65 3.97
C ASP A 44 6.87 -6.39 3.85
N VAL A 45 6.67 -5.75 5.01
CA VAL A 45 5.74 -4.63 5.19
C VAL A 45 6.51 -3.41 5.68
N ARG A 46 6.30 -2.27 5.02
CA ARG A 46 6.93 -1.00 5.43
C ARG A 46 6.48 -0.52 6.80
N TYR A 47 5.19 -0.68 7.09
CA TYR A 47 4.56 -0.20 8.30
C TYR A 47 4.34 -1.35 9.27
N ASN A 48 5.30 -1.60 10.16
CA ASN A 48 5.24 -2.71 11.12
C ASN A 48 3.98 -2.68 12.01
N TRP A 49 3.46 -1.48 12.32
CA TRP A 49 2.22 -1.34 13.09
C TRP A 49 0.99 -1.94 12.37
N ALA A 50 1.01 -2.03 11.04
CA ALA A 50 -0.12 -2.54 10.26
C ALA A 50 -0.33 -4.04 10.51
N VAL A 51 0.75 -4.79 10.73
CA VAL A 51 0.71 -6.22 11.05
C VAL A 51 0.13 -6.47 12.43
N GLY A 52 0.46 -5.61 13.41
CA GLY A 52 -0.13 -5.65 14.76
C GLY A 52 -1.63 -5.30 14.76
N LEU A 53 -2.01 -4.27 14.01
CA LEU A 53 -3.42 -3.88 13.85
C LEU A 53 -4.25 -5.03 13.23
N TYR A 54 -3.74 -5.66 12.17
CA TYR A 54 -4.39 -6.80 11.53
C TYR A 54 -4.61 -7.97 12.49
N GLN A 55 -3.65 -8.27 13.36
CA GLN A 55 -3.78 -9.31 14.39
C GLN A 55 -4.88 -8.99 15.39
N GLN A 56 -4.90 -7.78 15.95
CA GLN A 56 -5.94 -7.35 16.89
C GLN A 56 -7.34 -7.41 16.27
N MET A 57 -7.48 -7.01 15.01
CA MET A 57 -8.76 -7.10 14.28
C MET A 57 -9.24 -8.55 14.13
N ARG A 58 -8.33 -9.50 13.89
CA ARG A 58 -8.66 -10.92 13.79
C ARG A 58 -9.03 -11.54 15.14
N GLU A 59 -8.32 -11.18 16.20
CA GLU A 59 -8.54 -11.73 17.55
C GLU A 59 -9.86 -11.25 18.16
N ASN A 60 -10.27 -10.02 17.86
CA ASN A 60 -11.53 -9.43 18.33
C ASN A 60 -12.76 -9.88 17.53
N PHE A 61 -12.67 -10.96 16.76
CA PHE A 61 -13.80 -11.48 16.01
C PHE A 61 -14.80 -12.16 16.96
N TRP A 62 -16.07 -11.77 16.88
CA TRP A 62 -17.17 -12.38 17.62
C TRP A 62 -18.29 -12.75 16.66
N ILE A 63 -18.91 -13.91 16.90
CA ILE A 63 -20.11 -14.38 16.19
C ILE A 63 -21.28 -14.25 17.15
N LYS A 64 -22.41 -13.74 16.65
CA LYS A 64 -23.70 -13.82 17.32
C LYS A 64 -24.51 -14.99 16.78
#